data_AF-A0A165LE88-F1
#
_entry.id   AF-A0A165LE88-F1
#
_cell.length_a   1.000
_cell.length_b   1.000
_cell.length_c   1.000
_cell.angle_alpha   90.00
_cell.angle_beta   90.00
_cell.angle_gamma   90.00
#
_symmetry.space_group_name_H-M   'P 1'
#
loop_
_entity.id
_entity.type
_entity.pdbx_description
1 polymer ?
#
loop_
_entity_poly.entity_id
_entity_poly.type
_entity_poly.pdbx_seq_one_letter_code
_entity_poly.pdbx_strand_id
1 'polypeptide(L)'
;MASQHNFSDALATWREIGLSELQKTLDAQGLEIVENQKESVLGRKALADKTKEYRKLPEEEKLDAWKGLLKSYQTEIDSLTRRSKVSENAFLNVYKILAEAPDPYPLLDVAVDQAVKVAEAQVLQSELARLREDNADLKRRVAEVATLEAAKKKAEARAEQLEEKMDEMIKEKVTQKENELNATYDERIRNYEDRCAACLHFAYPLNPSPAGNATCNARTRC
;
A
#
# COMPACT_ATOMS: atom_id res chain seq x y z
N MET A 1 -12.93 -28.51 5.13
CA MET A 1 -12.60 -28.62 6.58
C MET A 1 -11.81 -29.87 6.93
N ALA A 2 -11.90 -31.00 6.19
CA ALA A 2 -11.13 -32.21 6.47
C ALA A 2 -9.60 -32.08 6.33
N SER A 3 -9.10 -31.12 5.55
CA SER A 3 -7.65 -30.90 5.34
C SER A 3 -6.96 -30.13 6.47
N GLN A 4 -7.66 -29.23 7.17
CA GLN A 4 -7.03 -28.40 8.22
C GLN A 4 -6.69 -29.18 9.49
N HIS A 5 -7.51 -30.17 9.85
CA HIS A 5 -7.23 -31.06 10.98
C HIS A 5 -5.93 -31.85 10.77
N ASN A 6 -5.69 -32.34 9.55
CA ASN A 6 -4.48 -33.11 9.23
C ASN A 6 -3.18 -32.29 9.35
N PHE A 7 -3.22 -30.99 9.05
CA PHE A 7 -2.01 -30.14 9.10
C PHE A 7 -1.60 -29.75 10.52
N SER A 8 -2.57 -29.44 11.39
CA SER A 8 -2.29 -29.14 12.80
C SER A 8 -1.70 -30.35 13.51
N ASP A 9 -2.31 -31.52 13.30
CA ASP A 9 -1.84 -32.77 13.90
C ASP A 9 -0.46 -33.15 13.34
N ALA A 10 -0.24 -32.97 12.03
CA ALA A 10 1.07 -33.19 11.43
C ALA A 10 2.16 -32.27 11.97
N LEU A 11 1.86 -30.99 12.20
CA LEU A 11 2.79 -30.07 12.85
C LEU A 11 3.09 -30.48 14.29
N ALA A 12 2.10 -30.98 15.03
CA ALA A 12 2.30 -31.50 16.38
C ALA A 12 3.24 -32.72 16.37
N THR A 13 3.03 -33.67 15.44
CA THR A 13 3.92 -34.83 15.27
C THR A 13 5.35 -34.41 14.94
N TRP A 14 5.55 -33.50 13.97
CA TRP A 14 6.90 -33.01 13.63
C TRP A 14 7.59 -32.27 14.77
N ARG A 15 6.81 -31.59 15.64
CA ARG A 15 7.33 -30.96 16.85
C ARG A 15 7.74 -31.99 17.90
N GLU A 16 6.97 -33.05 18.09
CA GLU A 16 7.27 -34.13 19.02
C GLU A 16 8.48 -34.97 18.58
N ILE A 17 8.59 -35.24 17.27
CA ILE A 17 9.77 -35.90 16.66
C ILE A 17 11.05 -35.15 17.02
N GLY A 18 11.00 -33.82 17.12
CA GLY A 18 12.12 -33.01 17.58
C GLY A 18 13.38 -33.25 16.74
N LEU A 19 13.29 -33.00 15.42
CA LEU A 19 14.34 -33.33 14.43
C LEU A 19 15.75 -32.91 14.87
N SER A 20 15.90 -31.76 15.53
CA SER A 20 17.21 -31.28 16.02
C SER A 20 17.81 -32.17 17.11
N GLU A 21 17.01 -32.69 18.03
CA GLU A 21 17.48 -33.60 19.08
C GLU A 21 17.68 -35.03 18.53
N LEU A 22 16.83 -35.44 17.59
CA LEU A 22 17.01 -36.70 16.86
C LEU A 22 18.35 -36.69 16.08
N GLN A 23 18.68 -35.59 15.39
CA GLN A 23 19.94 -35.43 14.69
C GLN A 23 21.15 -35.58 15.63
N LYS A 24 21.16 -34.91 16.78
CA LYS A 24 22.24 -35.06 17.77
C LYS A 24 22.41 -36.50 18.25
N THR A 25 21.29 -37.19 18.47
CA THR A 25 21.30 -38.61 18.85
C THR A 25 21.90 -39.47 17.75
N LEU A 26 21.53 -39.21 16.49
CA LEU A 26 22.05 -39.92 15.33
C LEU A 26 23.53 -39.64 15.07
N ASP A 27 23.99 -38.41 15.31
CA ASP A 27 25.41 -38.07 15.21
C ASP A 27 26.23 -38.86 16.22
N ALA A 28 25.77 -38.96 17.47
CA ALA A 28 26.42 -39.77 18.50
C ALA A 28 26.44 -41.26 18.14
N GLN A 29 25.30 -41.80 17.69
CA GLN A 29 25.20 -43.20 17.23
C GLN A 29 26.08 -43.47 16.00
N GLY A 30 26.16 -42.52 15.06
CA GLY A 30 27.00 -42.60 13.89
C GLY A 30 28.48 -42.66 14.25
N LEU A 31 28.93 -41.83 15.19
CA LEU A 31 30.30 -41.88 15.72
C LEU A 31 30.59 -43.22 16.40
N GLU A 32 29.66 -43.74 17.22
CA GLU A 32 29.81 -45.04 17.85
C GLU A 32 29.92 -46.17 16.82
N ILE A 33 29.10 -46.15 15.76
CA ILE A 33 29.16 -47.13 14.67
C ILE A 33 30.50 -47.07 13.95
N VAL A 34 31.02 -45.87 13.66
CA VAL A 34 32.34 -45.70 13.04
C VAL A 34 33.44 -46.25 13.94
N GLU A 35 33.39 -46.01 15.25
CA GLU A 35 34.38 -46.55 16.17
C GLU A 35 34.30 -48.07 16.27
N ASN A 36 33.09 -48.62 16.36
CA ASN A 36 32.83 -50.07 16.30
C ASN A 36 33.35 -50.73 15.00
N GLN A 37 33.35 -50.00 13.88
CA GLN A 37 33.95 -50.45 12.63
C GLN A 37 35.48 -50.47 12.71
N LYS A 38 36.13 -49.46 13.32
CA LYS A 38 37.58 -49.46 13.54
C LYS A 38 38.00 -50.60 14.46
N GLU A 39 37.30 -50.77 15.59
CA GLU A 39 37.51 -51.88 16.51
C GLU A 39 37.36 -53.23 15.81
N SER A 40 36.42 -53.36 14.86
CA SER A 40 36.27 -54.56 14.01
C SER A 40 37.54 -54.96 13.28
N VAL A 41 38.21 -53.97 12.71
CA VAL A 41 39.38 -54.18 11.87
C VAL A 41 40.57 -54.53 12.74
N LEU A 42 40.74 -53.80 13.85
CA LEU A 42 41.82 -54.06 14.81
C LEU A 42 41.64 -55.41 15.51
N GLY A 43 40.44 -55.74 15.98
CA GLY A 43 40.10 -57.00 16.63
C GLY A 43 40.35 -58.20 15.72
N ARG A 44 39.86 -58.16 14.47
CA ARG A 44 40.12 -59.22 13.48
C ARG A 44 41.62 -59.38 13.16
N LYS A 45 42.35 -58.27 13.05
CA LYS A 45 43.80 -58.32 12.82
C LYS A 45 44.53 -58.95 14.02
N ALA A 46 44.24 -58.51 15.23
CA ALA A 46 44.83 -59.05 16.46
C ALA A 46 44.53 -60.55 16.62
N LEU A 47 43.30 -60.98 16.30
CA LEU A 47 42.91 -62.38 16.32
C LEU A 47 43.70 -63.20 15.30
N ALA A 48 43.83 -62.69 14.06
CA ALA A 48 44.63 -63.35 13.03
C ALA A 48 46.10 -63.50 13.43
N ASP A 49 46.68 -62.48 14.08
CA ASP A 49 48.07 -62.50 14.53
C ASP A 49 48.26 -63.48 15.70
N LYS A 50 47.37 -63.50 16.71
CA LYS A 50 47.37 -64.50 17.79
C LYS A 50 47.24 -65.94 17.26
N THR A 51 46.42 -66.16 16.24
CA THR A 51 46.28 -67.49 15.62
C THR A 51 47.55 -67.91 14.89
N LYS A 52 48.24 -66.98 14.22
CA LYS A 52 49.55 -67.26 13.60
C LYS A 52 50.62 -67.55 14.64
N GLU A 53 50.67 -66.80 15.74
CA GLU A 53 51.61 -67.01 16.84
C GLU A 53 51.39 -68.37 17.49
N TYR A 54 50.15 -68.70 17.83
CA TYR A 54 49.79 -70.01 18.38
C TYR A 54 50.26 -71.17 17.50
N ARG A 55 50.11 -71.05 16.17
CA ARG A 55 50.55 -72.08 15.22
C ARG A 55 52.06 -72.30 15.23
N LYS A 56 52.85 -71.29 15.62
CA LYS A 56 54.32 -71.34 15.68
C LYS A 56 54.85 -71.89 17.01
N LEU A 57 54.01 -72.02 18.04
CA LEU A 57 54.43 -72.50 19.35
C LEU A 57 54.85 -73.99 19.31
N PRO A 58 55.81 -74.42 20.16
CA PRO A 58 56.10 -75.83 20.42
C PRO A 58 54.88 -76.58 20.95
N GLU A 59 54.82 -77.90 20.74
CA GLU A 59 53.67 -78.74 21.12
C GLU A 59 53.39 -78.68 22.63
N GLU A 60 54.45 -78.58 23.43
CA GLU A 60 54.42 -78.52 24.89
C GLU A 60 53.75 -77.23 25.40
N GLU A 61 53.89 -76.12 24.67
CA GLU A 61 53.37 -74.79 25.06
C GLU A 61 51.97 -74.50 24.49
N LYS A 62 51.54 -75.24 23.46
CA LYS A 62 50.23 -75.05 22.82
C LYS A 62 49.07 -75.26 23.79
N LEU A 63 49.15 -76.28 24.64
CA LEU A 63 48.07 -76.60 25.59
C LEU A 63 47.80 -75.43 26.56
N ASP A 64 48.86 -74.74 26.98
CA ASP A 64 48.78 -73.59 27.88
C ASP A 64 48.25 -72.34 27.14
N ALA A 65 48.70 -72.11 25.91
CA ALA A 65 48.26 -70.97 25.09
C ALA A 65 46.83 -71.11 24.53
N TRP A 66 46.31 -72.34 24.41
CA TRP A 66 45.01 -72.63 23.80
C TRP A 66 43.86 -71.89 24.48
N LYS A 67 43.84 -71.88 25.82
CA LYS A 67 42.78 -71.21 26.59
C LYS A 67 42.74 -69.71 26.30
N GLY A 68 43.89 -69.07 26.13
CA GLY A 68 44.00 -67.65 25.78
C GLY A 68 43.53 -67.35 24.36
N LEU A 69 43.87 -68.22 23.40
CA LEU A 69 43.40 -68.09 22.02
C LEU A 69 41.87 -68.25 21.93
N LEU A 70 41.32 -69.30 22.54
CA LEU A 70 39.88 -69.56 22.55
C LEU A 70 39.11 -68.38 23.17
N LYS A 71 39.60 -67.83 24.29
CA LYS A 71 39.00 -66.65 24.92
C LYS A 71 39.03 -65.42 24.00
N SER A 72 40.10 -65.24 23.22
CA SER A 72 40.19 -64.14 22.25
C SER A 72 39.15 -64.28 21.13
N TYR A 73 38.91 -65.50 20.63
CA TYR A 73 37.84 -65.77 19.66
C TYR A 73 36.45 -65.49 20.24
N GLN A 74 36.18 -65.93 21.47
CA GLN A 74 34.91 -65.67 22.16
C GLN A 74 34.66 -64.16 22.29
N THR A 75 35.64 -63.39 22.75
CA THR A 75 35.53 -61.93 22.87
C THR A 75 35.18 -61.27 21.52
N GLU A 76 35.80 -61.69 20.42
CA GLU A 76 35.49 -61.13 19.10
C GLU A 76 34.09 -61.49 18.60
N ILE A 77 33.60 -62.70 18.91
CA ILE A 77 32.23 -63.13 18.60
C ILE A 77 31.20 -62.31 19.40
N ASP A 78 31.45 -62.11 20.68
CA ASP A 78 30.59 -61.30 21.55
C ASP A 78 30.59 -59.83 21.10
N SER A 79 31.77 -59.29 20.76
CA SER A 79 31.91 -57.96 20.20
C SER A 79 31.15 -57.81 18.87
N LEU A 80 31.23 -58.80 17.97
CA LEU A 80 30.48 -58.80 16.71
C LEU A 80 28.97 -58.76 16.95
N THR A 81 28.48 -59.58 17.89
CA THR A 81 27.06 -59.60 18.27
C THR A 81 26.62 -58.25 18.86
N ARG A 82 27.44 -57.66 19.74
CA ARG A 82 27.16 -56.35 20.35
C ARG A 82 27.06 -55.25 19.29
N ARG A 83 27.99 -55.19 18.34
CA ARG A 83 28.01 -54.16 17.29
C ARG A 83 26.86 -54.28 16.29
N SER A 84 26.43 -55.52 15.99
CA SER A 84 25.23 -55.76 15.18
C SER A 84 23.99 -55.17 15.88
N LYS A 85 23.82 -55.49 17.17
CA LYS A 85 22.71 -54.97 17.98
C LYS A 85 22.69 -53.44 18.07
N VAL A 86 23.85 -52.79 18.21
CA VAL A 86 23.92 -51.32 18.24
C VAL A 86 23.40 -50.74 16.92
N SER A 87 23.89 -51.25 15.79
CA SER A 87 23.47 -50.78 14.45
C SER A 87 21.98 -51.01 14.18
N GLU A 88 21.48 -52.22 14.52
CA GLU A 88 20.07 -52.58 14.35
C GLU A 88 19.14 -51.71 15.20
N ASN A 89 19.48 -51.48 16.47
CA ASN A 89 18.69 -50.62 17.36
C ASN A 89 18.69 -49.16 16.89
N ALA A 90 19.84 -48.64 16.45
CA ALA A 90 19.93 -47.28 15.92
C ALA A 90 19.02 -47.11 14.69
N PHE A 91 19.06 -48.06 13.75
CA PHE A 91 18.21 -48.05 12.56
C PHE A 91 16.72 -48.15 12.91
N LEU A 92 16.33 -49.12 13.74
CA LEU A 92 14.93 -49.35 14.08
C LEU A 92 14.32 -48.18 14.87
N ASN A 93 15.11 -47.50 15.70
CA ASN A 93 14.68 -46.30 16.40
C ASN A 93 14.27 -45.19 15.41
N VAL A 94 15.11 -44.93 14.40
CA VAL A 94 14.79 -43.94 13.35
C VAL A 94 13.59 -44.37 12.53
N TYR A 95 13.56 -45.64 12.10
CA TYR A 95 12.46 -46.15 11.29
C TYR A 95 11.11 -45.98 12.00
N LYS A 96 11.04 -46.28 13.31
CA LYS A 96 9.82 -46.10 14.09
C LYS A 96 9.35 -44.65 14.09
N ILE A 97 10.26 -43.70 14.35
CA ILE A 97 9.94 -42.27 14.40
C ILE A 97 9.46 -41.77 13.03
N LEU A 98 10.14 -42.16 11.96
CA LEU A 98 9.79 -41.72 10.60
C LEU A 98 8.55 -42.44 10.03
N ALA A 99 8.26 -43.67 10.44
CA ALA A 99 7.09 -44.40 9.98
C ALA A 99 5.77 -43.80 10.50
N GLU A 100 5.82 -43.17 11.67
CA GLU A 100 4.69 -42.45 12.27
C GLU A 100 4.60 -40.98 11.79
N ALA A 101 5.65 -40.47 11.12
CA ALA A 101 5.72 -39.10 10.66
C ALA A 101 4.90 -38.88 9.38
N PRO A 102 4.03 -37.85 9.32
CA PRO A 102 3.34 -37.49 8.08
C PRO A 102 4.29 -36.85 7.08
N ASP A 103 4.03 -37.03 5.78
CA ASP A 103 4.81 -36.42 4.70
C ASP A 103 4.91 -34.88 4.89
N PRO A 104 6.14 -34.31 4.98
CA PRO A 104 6.31 -32.88 5.18
C PRO A 104 6.07 -32.05 3.91
N TYR A 105 6.11 -32.66 2.72
CA TYR A 105 6.02 -31.90 1.46
C TYR A 105 4.71 -31.11 1.30
N PRO A 106 3.52 -31.70 1.54
CA PRO A 106 2.26 -30.95 1.50
C PRO A 106 2.19 -29.79 2.52
N LEU A 107 2.86 -29.92 3.66
CA LEU A 107 2.92 -28.84 4.66
C LEU A 107 3.73 -27.65 4.13
N LEU A 108 4.88 -27.94 3.51
CA LEU A 108 5.77 -26.92 2.97
C LEU A 108 5.14 -26.22 1.75
N ASP A 109 4.47 -26.96 0.87
CA ASP A 109 3.78 -26.41 -0.30
C ASP A 109 2.69 -25.40 0.11
N VAL A 110 1.86 -25.77 1.09
CA VAL A 110 0.85 -24.86 1.65
C VAL A 110 1.48 -23.66 2.34
N ALA A 111 2.59 -23.83 3.06
CA ALA A 111 3.28 -22.72 3.72
C ALA A 111 3.83 -21.71 2.70
N VAL A 112 4.35 -22.17 1.56
CA VAL A 112 4.81 -21.31 0.46
C VAL A 112 3.64 -20.55 -0.16
N ASP A 113 2.54 -21.24 -0.50
CA ASP A 113 1.33 -20.60 -1.04
C ASP A 113 0.74 -19.55 -0.08
N GLN A 114 0.72 -19.85 1.22
CA GLN A 114 0.29 -18.89 2.24
C GLN A 114 1.23 -17.68 2.34
N ALA A 115 2.54 -17.86 2.26
CA ALA A 115 3.50 -16.76 2.29
C ALA A 115 3.29 -15.80 1.10
N VAL A 116 3.02 -16.34 -0.09
CA VAL A 116 2.68 -15.54 -1.28
C VAL A 116 1.38 -14.75 -1.04
N LYS A 117 0.32 -15.42 -0.57
CA LYS A 117 -0.97 -14.76 -0.28
C LYS A 117 -0.85 -13.67 0.78
N VAL A 118 -0.01 -13.84 1.79
CA VAL A 118 0.25 -12.82 2.82
C VAL A 118 0.93 -11.60 2.19
N ALA A 119 1.92 -11.80 1.32
CA ALA A 119 2.57 -10.70 0.63
C ALA A 119 1.60 -9.94 -0.30
N GLU A 120 0.79 -10.66 -1.07
CA GLU A 120 -0.27 -10.07 -1.90
C GLU A 120 -1.29 -9.27 -1.06
N ALA A 121 -1.73 -9.84 0.07
CA ALA A 121 -2.66 -9.18 0.98
C ALA A 121 -2.07 -7.88 1.56
N GLN A 122 -0.77 -7.84 1.87
CA GLN A 122 -0.10 -6.63 2.34
C GLN A 122 -0.08 -5.53 1.27
N VAL A 123 0.20 -5.89 0.01
CA VAL A 123 0.16 -4.95 -1.12
C VAL A 123 -1.25 -4.39 -1.27
N LEU A 124 -2.26 -5.27 -1.29
CA LEU A 124 -3.67 -4.87 -1.41
C LEU A 124 -4.13 -3.98 -0.24
N GLN A 125 -3.68 -4.26 0.99
CA GLN A 125 -3.96 -3.41 2.15
C GLN A 125 -3.35 -2.01 1.99
N SER A 126 -2.12 -1.92 1.48
CA SER A 126 -1.46 -0.62 1.23
C SER A 126 -2.20 0.19 0.15
N GLU A 127 -2.67 -0.47 -0.91
CA GLU A 127 -3.42 0.17 -1.98
C GLU A 127 -4.81 0.61 -1.51
N LEU A 128 -5.51 -0.22 -0.73
CA LEU A 128 -6.77 0.17 -0.10
C LEU A 128 -6.63 1.38 0.82
N ALA A 129 -5.52 1.47 1.58
CA ALA A 129 -5.24 2.63 2.41
C ALA A 129 -5.04 3.90 1.56
N ARG A 130 -4.22 3.82 0.50
CA ARG A 130 -4.00 4.93 -0.44
C ARG A 130 -5.29 5.38 -1.11
N LEU A 131 -6.08 4.44 -1.64
CA LEU A 131 -7.35 4.76 -2.30
C LEU A 131 -8.35 5.39 -1.34
N ARG A 132 -8.35 5.03 -0.05
CA ARG A 132 -9.17 5.68 0.97
C ARG A 132 -8.75 7.13 1.23
N GLU A 133 -7.44 7.39 1.27
CA GLU A 133 -6.88 8.73 1.40
C GLU A 133 -7.24 9.59 0.17
N ASP A 134 -6.98 9.10 -1.04
CA ASP A 134 -7.33 9.79 -2.29
C ASP A 134 -8.83 10.12 -2.36
N ASN A 135 -9.69 9.19 -1.92
CA ASN A 135 -11.14 9.42 -1.90
C ASN A 135 -11.54 10.49 -0.88
N ALA A 136 -10.89 10.54 0.28
CA ALA A 136 -11.11 11.58 1.28
C ALA A 136 -10.69 12.95 0.76
N ASP A 137 -9.53 13.03 0.09
CA ASP A 137 -9.02 14.25 -0.52
C ASP A 137 -9.90 14.75 -1.67
N LEU A 138 -10.36 13.85 -2.54
CA LEU A 138 -11.30 14.19 -3.61
C LEU A 138 -12.62 14.73 -3.05
N LYS A 139 -13.17 14.09 -2.01
CA LYS A 139 -14.38 14.60 -1.32
C LYS A 139 -14.17 16.01 -0.76
N ARG A 140 -13.00 16.27 -0.17
CA ARG A 140 -12.64 17.60 0.33
C ARG A 140 -12.57 18.63 -0.79
N ARG A 141 -11.90 18.31 -1.91
CA ARG A 141 -11.81 19.18 -3.09
C ARG A 141 -13.18 19.49 -3.70
N VAL A 142 -14.06 18.49 -3.78
CA VAL A 142 -15.43 18.68 -4.28
C VAL A 142 -16.21 19.66 -3.39
N ALA A 143 -16.09 19.54 -2.07
CA ALA A 143 -16.73 20.48 -1.13
C ALA A 143 -16.15 21.90 -1.24
N GLU A 144 -14.83 22.02 -1.44
CA GLU A 144 -14.17 23.30 -1.66
C GLU A 144 -14.63 23.98 -2.95
N VAL A 145 -14.69 23.23 -4.06
CA VAL A 145 -15.20 23.75 -5.34
C VAL A 145 -16.63 24.26 -5.20
N ALA A 146 -17.52 23.51 -4.54
CA ALA A 146 -18.89 23.96 -4.30
C ALA A 146 -18.95 25.27 -3.49
N THR A 147 -18.05 25.43 -2.52
CA THR A 147 -17.93 26.66 -1.72
C THR A 147 -17.42 27.83 -2.56
N LEU A 148 -16.39 27.60 -3.39
CA LEU A 148 -15.83 28.61 -4.29
C LEU A 148 -16.83 29.04 -5.36
N GLU A 149 -17.62 28.12 -5.91
CA GLU A 149 -18.68 28.44 -6.88
C GLU A 149 -19.77 29.33 -6.25
N ALA A 150 -20.19 29.05 -5.01
CA ALA A 150 -21.13 29.89 -4.30
C ALA A 150 -20.57 31.29 -4.02
N ALA A 151 -19.29 31.38 -3.63
CA ALA A 151 -18.60 32.65 -3.42
C ALA A 151 -18.46 33.44 -4.72
N LYS A 152 -18.11 32.78 -5.82
CA LYS A 152 -18.01 33.37 -7.17
C LYS A 152 -19.35 33.96 -7.60
N LYS A 153 -20.44 33.19 -7.51
CA LYS A 153 -21.79 33.68 -7.87
C LYS A 153 -22.20 34.91 -7.07
N LYS A 154 -21.84 34.96 -5.78
CA LYS A 154 -22.10 36.14 -4.93
C LYS A 154 -21.25 37.34 -5.31
N ALA A 155 -19.99 37.13 -5.72
CA ALA A 155 -19.12 38.19 -6.20
C ALA A 155 -19.60 38.75 -7.55
N GLU A 156 -20.00 37.88 -8.47
CA GLU A 156 -20.59 38.26 -9.77
C GLU A 156 -21.85 39.10 -9.58
N ALA A 157 -22.80 38.66 -8.75
CA ALA A 157 -24.01 39.43 -8.46
C ALA A 157 -23.72 40.80 -7.81
N ARG A 158 -22.65 40.92 -7.02
CA ARG A 158 -22.23 42.21 -6.44
C ARG A 158 -21.59 43.12 -7.49
N ALA A 159 -20.83 42.55 -8.42
CA ALA A 159 -20.24 43.31 -9.52
C ALA A 159 -21.34 43.89 -10.41
N GLU A 160 -22.32 43.07 -10.82
CA GLU A 160 -23.50 43.51 -11.57
C GLU A 160 -24.24 44.66 -10.86
N GLN A 161 -24.49 44.53 -9.56
CA GLN A 161 -25.13 45.60 -8.77
C GLN A 161 -24.32 46.91 -8.70
N LEU A 162 -22.98 46.82 -8.68
CA LEU A 162 -22.13 48.01 -8.65
C LEU A 162 -22.08 48.67 -10.03
N GLU A 163 -22.07 47.88 -11.10
CA GLU A 163 -22.16 48.36 -12.48
C GLU A 163 -23.49 49.08 -12.72
N GLU A 164 -24.63 48.50 -12.32
CA GLU A 164 -25.95 49.14 -12.43
C GLU A 164 -26.00 50.49 -11.69
N LYS A 165 -25.51 50.54 -10.44
CA LYS A 165 -25.45 51.79 -9.66
C LYS A 165 -24.56 52.84 -10.29
N MET A 166 -23.46 52.42 -10.91
CA MET A 166 -22.57 53.32 -11.62
C MET A 166 -23.27 53.90 -12.85
N ASP A 167 -23.99 53.07 -13.62
CA ASP A 167 -24.76 53.51 -14.77
C ASP A 167 -25.89 54.49 -14.38
N GLU A 168 -26.59 54.23 -13.28
CA GLU A 168 -27.59 55.16 -12.72
C GLU A 168 -26.95 56.50 -12.34
N MET A 169 -25.83 56.48 -11.62
CA MET A 169 -25.12 57.70 -11.22
C MET A 169 -24.60 58.48 -12.43
N ILE A 170 -24.13 57.79 -13.48
CA ILE A 170 -23.73 58.42 -14.74
C ILE A 170 -24.92 59.08 -15.41
N LYS A 171 -26.07 58.39 -15.52
CA LYS A 171 -27.30 58.96 -16.09
C LYS A 171 -27.79 60.18 -15.31
N GLU A 172 -27.79 60.13 -13.98
CA GLU A 172 -28.13 61.27 -13.12
C GLU A 172 -27.19 62.45 -13.35
N LYS A 173 -25.88 62.23 -13.40
CA LYS A 173 -24.91 63.30 -13.67
C LYS A 173 -25.05 63.88 -15.08
N VAL A 174 -25.31 63.05 -16.09
CA VAL A 174 -25.53 63.50 -17.47
C VAL A 174 -26.78 64.36 -17.55
N THR A 175 -27.92 63.89 -17.02
CA THR A 175 -29.17 64.66 -16.99
C THR A 175 -29.04 65.95 -16.20
N GLN A 176 -28.32 65.95 -15.07
CA GLN A 176 -28.01 67.17 -14.33
C GLN A 176 -27.23 68.16 -15.20
N LYS A 177 -26.19 67.70 -15.92
CA LYS A 177 -25.39 68.54 -16.81
C LYS A 177 -26.16 69.04 -18.03
N GLU A 178 -27.04 68.21 -18.61
CA GLU A 178 -27.94 68.61 -19.69
C GLU A 178 -28.90 69.72 -19.23
N ASN A 179 -29.48 69.58 -18.03
CA ASN A 179 -30.36 70.60 -17.46
C ASN A 179 -29.62 71.91 -17.17
N GLU A 180 -28.42 71.83 -16.57
CA GLU A 180 -27.54 73.00 -16.37
C GLU A 180 -27.23 73.69 -17.70
N LEU A 181 -26.88 72.92 -18.73
CA LEU A 181 -26.56 73.44 -20.06
C LEU A 181 -27.78 74.09 -20.72
N ASN A 182 -28.94 73.43 -20.71
CA ASN A 182 -30.19 73.98 -21.25
C ASN A 182 -30.57 75.29 -20.56
N ALA A 183 -30.46 75.37 -19.22
CA ALA A 183 -30.71 76.60 -18.49
C ALA A 183 -29.80 77.75 -18.95
N THR A 184 -28.51 77.48 -19.17
CA THR A 184 -27.59 78.51 -19.70
C THR A 184 -27.92 78.92 -21.14
N TYR A 185 -28.39 77.99 -21.98
CA TYR A 185 -28.84 78.30 -23.33
C TYR A 185 -30.12 79.13 -23.31
N ASP A 186 -31.12 78.76 -22.51
CA ASP A 186 -32.38 79.50 -22.35
C ASP A 186 -32.14 80.92 -21.81
N GLU A 187 -31.20 81.10 -20.90
CA GLU A 187 -30.78 82.41 -20.41
C GLU A 187 -30.09 83.23 -21.52
N ARG A 188 -29.22 82.62 -22.33
CA ARG A 188 -28.61 83.31 -23.49
C ARG A 188 -29.67 83.70 -24.52
N ILE A 189 -30.59 82.80 -24.86
CA ILE A 189 -31.68 83.05 -25.81
C ILE A 189 -32.53 84.21 -25.33
N ARG A 190 -32.99 84.20 -24.07
CA ARG A 190 -33.73 85.33 -23.48
C ARG A 190 -32.95 86.64 -23.55
N ASN A 191 -31.66 86.63 -23.22
CA ASN A 191 -30.80 87.82 -23.36
C ASN A 191 -30.70 88.31 -24.82
N TYR A 192 -30.65 87.40 -25.81
CA TYR A 192 -30.66 87.77 -27.23
C TYR A 192 -32.04 88.32 -27.65
N GLU A 193 -33.13 87.71 -27.21
CA GLU A 193 -34.50 88.16 -27.46
C GLU A 193 -34.75 89.56 -26.88
N ASP A 194 -34.34 89.80 -25.63
CA ASP A 194 -34.43 91.11 -24.97
C ASP A 194 -33.61 92.17 -25.72
N ARG A 195 -32.40 91.82 -26.20
CA ARG A 195 -31.57 92.72 -27.02
C ARG A 195 -32.19 93.00 -28.39
N CYS A 196 -32.78 92.00 -29.04
CA CYS A 196 -33.49 92.16 -30.31
C CYS A 196 -34.74 93.03 -30.12
N ALA A 197 -35.51 92.82 -29.05
CA ALA A 197 -36.66 93.65 -28.70
C ALA A 197 -36.25 95.09 -28.41
N ALA A 198 -35.15 95.31 -27.70
CA ALA A 198 -34.58 96.64 -27.47
C ALA A 198 -34.14 97.33 -28.78
N CYS A 199 -33.53 96.60 -29.71
CA CYS A 199 -33.22 97.11 -31.05
C CYS A 199 -34.48 97.45 -31.87
N LEU A 200 -35.52 96.61 -31.81
CA LEU A 200 -36.80 96.84 -32.48
C LEU A 200 -37.52 98.09 -31.92
N HIS A 201 -37.48 98.28 -30.60
CA HIS A 201 -38.02 99.47 -29.93
C HIS A 201 -37.27 100.76 -30.33
N PHE A 202 -35.96 100.67 -30.66
CA PHE A 202 -35.19 101.81 -31.16
C PHE A 202 -35.41 102.09 -32.66
N ALA A 203 -35.77 101.06 -33.45
CA ALA A 203 -35.96 101.17 -34.89
C ALA A 203 -37.37 101.65 -35.33
N TYR A 204 -38.37 101.65 -34.44
CA TYR A 204 -39.73 102.06 -34.77
C TYR A 204 -40.42 102.80 -33.61
N PRO A 205 -40.29 104.13 -33.49
CA PRO A 205 -41.18 104.89 -32.62
C PRO A 205 -42.39 105.33 -33.46
N LEU A 206 -43.63 104.91 -33.12
CA LEU A 206 -44.82 105.77 -33.27
C LEU A 206 -46.12 105.16 -32.69
N ASN A 207 -46.93 106.11 -32.22
CA ASN A 207 -48.23 106.09 -31.53
C ASN A 207 -49.32 105.14 -32.09
N PRO A 208 -50.39 104.87 -31.29
CA PRO A 208 -51.34 103.79 -31.54
C PRO A 208 -52.53 104.17 -32.42
N SER A 209 -53.21 103.11 -32.88
CA SER A 209 -54.65 102.99 -33.19
C SER A 209 -55.06 103.15 -34.67
N PRO A 210 -56.20 102.56 -35.12
CA PRO A 210 -56.72 101.20 -34.85
C PRO A 210 -57.25 100.49 -36.11
N ALA A 211 -57.70 99.25 -35.89
CA ALA A 211 -58.77 98.53 -36.58
C ALA A 211 -58.43 97.79 -37.88
N GLY A 212 -58.93 96.55 -37.95
CA GLY A 212 -59.16 95.87 -39.23
C GLY A 212 -58.99 94.37 -39.20
N ASN A 213 -60.08 93.67 -38.86
CA ASN A 213 -60.38 92.25 -39.10
C ASN A 213 -59.57 91.55 -40.21
N ALA A 214 -59.13 90.31 -39.94
CA ALA A 214 -59.65 89.13 -40.65
C ALA A 214 -59.03 87.83 -40.13
N THR A 215 -59.93 86.87 -39.87
CA THR A 215 -59.72 85.43 -39.78
C THR A 215 -58.91 84.86 -40.95
N CYS A 216 -58.06 83.85 -40.72
CA CYS A 216 -58.35 82.46 -41.11
C CYS A 216 -57.17 81.51 -40.85
N ASN A 217 -57.52 80.43 -40.16
CA ASN A 217 -56.96 79.09 -40.03
C ASN A 217 -55.98 78.58 -41.11
N ALA A 218 -54.93 77.87 -40.65
CA ALA A 218 -54.59 76.48 -41.00
C ALA A 218 -53.09 76.21 -41.29
N ARG A 219 -52.49 75.37 -40.41
CA ARG A 219 -51.69 74.17 -40.73
C ARG A 219 -50.39 74.32 -41.54
N THR A 220 -49.25 73.91 -40.94
CA THR A 220 -48.53 72.62 -41.19
C THR A 220 -47.01 72.78 -41.00
N ARG A 221 -46.45 71.85 -40.20
CA ARG A 221 -45.08 71.26 -40.15
C ARG A 221 -43.92 71.97 -40.88
N CYS A 222 -42.80 72.08 -40.17
CA CYS A 222 -41.69 71.11 -40.24
C CYS A 222 -41.16 70.89 -38.82
#